data_AF-A0A1Z5JES2-F1
#
_entry.id   AF-A0A1Z5JES2-F1
#
_cell.length_a   1.000
_cell.length_b   1.000
_cell.length_c   1.000
_cell.angle_alpha   90.00
_cell.angle_beta   90.00
_cell.angle_gamma   90.00
#
_symmetry.space_group_name_H-M   'P 1'
#
loop_
_entity.id
_entity.type
_entity.pdbx_description
1 polymer ?
#
loop_
_entity_poly.entity_id
_entity_poly.type
_entity_poly.pdbx_seq_one_letter_code
_entity_poly.pdbx_strand_id
1 'polypeptide(L)'
;MAARSQPKEPSCCSILCGCINSIICWVFTLALSIAVAVVLYVLLTGDQQTLDTIMNDPTSVLVPSDMPGRNDTLLWREPSGQGGLQLEVLNALDDTWTPFFEEYIQKWDAGFQNETHTIDPLSLTVQSVEVDSQCEPVDGKLKACNGDYGKTDWRGINIALADQNNYILNSISKYNDYWMTVSDMQNDDNQMKYTMCHELGHGWGLAHTDE
;
A
#
# COMPACT_ATOMS: atom_id res chain seq x y z
N MET A 1 7.23 70.31 -24.85
CA MET A 1 8.05 69.22 -24.28
C MET A 1 7.62 67.91 -24.91
N ALA A 2 8.57 67.29 -25.61
CA ALA A 2 8.64 65.93 -26.16
C ALA A 2 7.35 65.17 -26.53
N ALA A 3 7.11 65.07 -27.84
CA ALA A 3 6.42 63.92 -28.45
C ALA A 3 7.30 62.66 -28.24
N ARG A 4 6.74 61.62 -27.62
CA ARG A 4 7.41 60.33 -27.48
C ARG A 4 6.88 59.36 -28.54
N SER A 5 7.81 58.93 -29.38
CA SER A 5 7.67 57.98 -30.47
C SER A 5 7.20 56.60 -29.99
N GLN A 6 6.30 55.99 -30.76
CA GLN A 6 6.05 54.54 -30.73
C GLN A 6 7.27 53.81 -31.30
N PRO A 7 7.89 52.85 -30.59
CA PRO A 7 8.75 51.85 -31.20
C PRO A 7 7.93 50.61 -31.60
N LYS A 8 8.14 50.22 -32.86
CA LYS A 8 7.66 49.02 -33.56
C LYS A 8 7.63 47.74 -32.70
N GLU A 9 6.58 46.95 -32.89
CA GLU A 9 6.57 45.53 -32.54
C GLU A 9 7.76 44.79 -33.18
N PRO A 10 8.57 44.04 -32.42
CA PRO A 10 9.34 42.96 -32.96
C PRO A 10 8.50 41.68 -32.98
N SER A 11 8.20 41.28 -34.20
CA SER A 11 7.87 39.93 -34.67
C SER A 11 8.21 38.80 -33.67
N CYS A 12 7.19 38.01 -33.37
CA CYS A 12 7.27 36.66 -32.82
C CYS A 12 8.41 35.85 -33.46
N CYS A 13 9.46 35.55 -32.70
CA CYS A 13 10.34 34.43 -33.00
C CYS A 13 11.05 33.98 -31.72
N SER A 14 10.38 33.11 -30.97
CA SER A 14 10.96 31.98 -30.21
C SER A 14 9.94 31.53 -29.16
N ILE A 15 9.76 30.21 -29.08
CA ILE A 15 8.87 29.47 -28.17
C ILE A 15 9.28 29.62 -26.69
N LEU A 16 10.07 30.64 -26.34
CA LEU A 16 10.75 30.78 -25.05
C LEU A 16 10.31 31.99 -24.22
N CYS A 17 9.39 32.83 -24.69
CA CYS A 17 8.97 34.01 -23.94
C CYS A 17 7.52 33.87 -23.47
N GLY A 18 7.30 33.11 -22.39
CA GLY A 18 5.98 33.03 -21.77
C GLY A 18 5.79 31.99 -20.69
N CYS A 19 6.80 31.63 -19.90
CA CYS A 19 6.63 30.62 -18.83
C CYS A 19 7.45 30.90 -17.57
N ILE A 20 7.59 32.16 -17.16
CA ILE A 20 8.31 32.52 -15.93
C ILE A 20 7.47 32.36 -14.65
N ASN A 21 6.17 32.05 -14.74
CA ASN A 21 5.36 31.93 -13.52
C ASN A 21 4.20 30.91 -13.58
N SER A 22 4.30 29.92 -14.46
CA SER A 22 3.30 28.85 -14.54
C SER A 22 3.83 27.61 -13.86
N ILE A 23 3.09 27.08 -12.88
CA ILE A 23 3.32 25.77 -12.23
C ILE A 23 3.58 24.69 -13.29
N ILE A 24 2.93 24.80 -14.44
CA ILE A 24 3.10 23.92 -15.60
C ILE A 24 4.57 23.87 -16.06
N CYS A 25 5.27 25.00 -16.09
CA CYS A 25 6.66 25.02 -16.55
C CYS A 25 7.61 24.37 -15.54
N TRP A 26 7.32 24.49 -14.24
CA TRP A 26 8.07 23.81 -13.16
C TRP A 26 7.86 22.30 -13.18
N VAL A 27 6.63 21.86 -13.43
CA VAL A 27 6.32 20.43 -13.57
C VAL A 27 7.05 19.84 -14.78
N PHE A 28 7.05 20.54 -15.91
CA PHE A 28 7.76 20.07 -17.10
C PHE A 28 9.28 20.06 -16.94
N THR A 29 9.87 21.07 -16.30
CA THR A 29 11.32 21.09 -16.06
C THR A 29 11.75 20.03 -15.05
N LEU A 30 10.94 19.79 -14.01
CA LEU A 30 11.18 18.74 -13.03
C LEU A 30 11.02 17.34 -13.63
N ALA A 31 10.00 17.11 -14.46
CA ALA A 31 9.81 15.84 -15.14
C ALA A 31 10.98 15.52 -16.09
N LEU A 32 11.46 16.53 -16.83
CA LEU A 32 12.58 16.38 -17.75
C LEU A 32 13.89 16.10 -17.01
N SER A 33 14.14 16.75 -15.86
CA SER A 33 15.34 16.51 -15.07
C SER A 33 15.35 15.13 -14.42
N ILE A 34 14.21 14.65 -13.93
CA ILE A 34 14.05 13.29 -13.40
C ILE A 34 14.33 12.26 -14.51
N ALA A 35 13.74 12.44 -15.70
CA ALA A 35 13.95 11.53 -16.83
C ALA A 35 15.43 11.44 -17.23
N VAL A 36 16.13 12.57 -17.28
CA VAL A 36 17.56 12.61 -17.59
C VAL A 36 18.39 11.91 -16.52
N ALA A 37 18.05 12.07 -15.23
CA ALA A 37 18.75 11.41 -14.13
C ALA A 37 18.59 9.88 -14.16
N VAL A 38 17.38 9.38 -14.46
CA VAL A 38 17.11 7.94 -14.57
C VAL A 38 17.87 7.32 -15.73
N VAL A 39 17.88 7.97 -16.89
CA VAL A 39 18.64 7.49 -18.07
C VAL A 39 20.14 7.48 -17.78
N LEU A 40 20.68 8.51 -17.12
CA LEU A 40 22.07 8.55 -16.71
C LEU A 40 22.41 7.45 -15.71
N TYR A 41 21.54 7.19 -14.74
CA TYR A 41 21.73 6.11 -13.77
C TYR A 41 21.85 4.75 -14.49
N VAL A 42 20.93 4.43 -15.40
CA VAL A 42 20.97 3.13 -16.11
C VAL A 42 22.15 3.02 -17.05
N LEU A 43 22.56 4.10 -17.72
CA LEU A 43 23.78 4.09 -18.53
C LEU A 43 25.05 3.86 -17.69
N LEU A 44 25.04 4.26 -16.42
CA LEU A 44 26.17 4.09 -15.49
C LEU A 44 26.17 2.74 -14.77
N THR A 45 25.00 2.19 -14.45
CA THR A 45 24.86 0.93 -13.68
C THR A 45 24.59 -0.29 -14.55
N GLY A 46 24.14 -0.11 -15.80
CA GLY A 46 23.69 -1.19 -16.68
C GLY A 46 22.36 -1.83 -16.26
N ASP A 47 21.65 -1.22 -15.30
CA ASP A 47 20.40 -1.73 -14.74
C ASP A 47 19.18 -1.35 -15.60
N GLN A 48 19.01 -2.06 -16.71
CA GLN A 48 17.88 -1.88 -17.62
C GLN A 48 16.53 -2.19 -16.97
N GLN A 49 16.54 -3.04 -15.93
CA GLN A 49 15.35 -3.49 -15.23
C GLN A 49 14.68 -2.31 -14.51
N THR A 50 15.45 -1.44 -13.87
CA THR A 50 14.94 -0.21 -13.24
C THR A 50 14.29 0.75 -14.25
N LEU A 51 14.82 0.87 -15.48
CA LEU A 51 14.20 1.70 -16.53
C LEU A 51 12.85 1.12 -16.98
N ASP A 52 12.80 -0.18 -17.23
CA ASP A 52 11.57 -0.86 -17.66
C ASP A 52 10.51 -0.81 -16.55
N THR A 53 10.91 -0.93 -15.29
CA THR A 53 10.02 -0.80 -14.13
C THR A 53 9.46 0.62 -13.98
N ILE A 54 10.30 1.67 -14.01
CA ILE A 54 9.83 3.06 -13.90
C ILE A 54 8.89 3.45 -15.06
N MET A 55 9.14 2.93 -16.26
CA MET A 55 8.35 3.26 -17.45
C MET A 55 7.00 2.55 -17.51
N ASN A 56 6.90 1.36 -16.93
CA ASN A 56 5.67 0.54 -16.99
C ASN A 56 4.84 0.62 -15.71
N ASP A 57 5.50 0.76 -14.56
CA ASP A 57 4.89 0.81 -13.23
C ASP A 57 5.77 1.67 -12.29
N PRO A 58 5.69 3.02 -12.41
CA PRO A 58 6.48 3.91 -11.55
C PRO A 58 6.14 3.78 -10.06
N THR A 59 4.98 3.21 -9.72
CA THR A 59 4.51 2.93 -8.36
C THR A 59 5.22 1.74 -7.72
N SER A 60 5.59 0.73 -8.50
CA SER A 60 6.37 -0.42 -8.00
C SER A 60 7.77 -0.08 -7.45
N VAL A 61 8.30 1.10 -7.80
CA VAL A 61 9.55 1.64 -7.24
C VAL A 61 9.32 2.24 -5.85
N LEU A 62 8.10 2.69 -5.57
CA LEU A 62 7.71 3.26 -4.29
C LEU A 62 7.23 2.18 -3.32
N VAL A 63 6.66 1.09 -3.84
CA VAL A 63 6.20 -0.08 -3.07
C VAL A 63 6.45 -1.34 -3.88
N PRO A 64 7.41 -2.20 -3.50
CA PRO A 64 7.55 -3.52 -4.11
C PRO A 64 6.25 -4.32 -3.94
N SER A 65 5.64 -4.69 -5.06
CA SER A 65 4.42 -5.52 -5.09
C SER A 65 4.76 -6.98 -4.76
N ASP A 66 4.04 -7.57 -3.80
CA ASP A 66 4.13 -8.99 -3.47
C ASP A 66 3.42 -9.85 -4.56
N MET A 67 3.77 -11.13 -4.70
CA MET A 67 3.21 -11.98 -5.77
C MET A 67 1.67 -12.06 -5.70
N PRO A 68 0.98 -12.14 -6.86
CA PRO A 68 -0.48 -12.21 -6.87
C PRO A 68 -0.99 -13.50 -6.19
N GLY A 69 -1.74 -13.32 -5.10
CA GLY A 69 -2.54 -14.32 -4.42
C GLY A 69 -3.86 -14.59 -5.14
N ARG A 70 -4.83 -15.18 -4.43
CA ARG A 70 -6.14 -15.52 -4.99
C ARG A 70 -6.87 -14.24 -5.44
N ASN A 71 -7.34 -14.22 -6.69
CA ASN A 71 -8.10 -13.08 -7.27
C ASN A 71 -9.60 -13.10 -6.92
N ASP A 72 -10.07 -14.11 -6.20
CA ASP A 72 -11.46 -14.26 -5.80
C ASP A 72 -11.68 -13.65 -4.42
N THR A 73 -12.67 -12.76 -4.31
CA THR A 73 -13.15 -12.25 -3.03
C THR A 73 -13.76 -13.40 -2.21
N LEU A 74 -13.33 -13.55 -0.96
CA LEU A 74 -13.87 -14.52 -0.02
C LEU A 74 -14.80 -13.84 0.97
N LEU A 75 -15.74 -14.58 1.54
CA LEU A 75 -16.78 -14.03 2.41
C LEU A 75 -16.72 -14.66 3.81
N TRP A 76 -16.91 -13.89 4.87
CA TRP A 76 -17.17 -14.47 6.19
C TRP A 76 -18.65 -14.90 6.31
N ARG A 77 -18.92 -16.02 6.98
CA ARG A 77 -20.24 -16.71 6.97
C ARG A 77 -21.30 -16.09 7.89
N GLU A 78 -20.92 -15.26 8.87
CA GLU A 78 -21.86 -14.68 9.84
C GLU A 78 -22.20 -13.19 9.53
N PRO A 79 -23.49 -12.79 9.61
CA PRO A 79 -23.93 -11.41 9.55
C PRO A 79 -24.11 -10.87 10.97
N SER A 80 -23.46 -9.76 11.32
CA SER A 80 -23.96 -9.02 12.48
C SER A 80 -25.22 -8.29 12.05
N GLY A 81 -26.36 -8.59 12.69
CA GLY A 81 -27.69 -8.13 12.30
C GLY A 81 -27.94 -6.60 12.34
N GLN A 82 -26.89 -5.77 12.25
CA GLN A 82 -26.96 -4.31 12.24
C GLN A 82 -26.29 -3.63 11.02
N GLY A 83 -25.65 -4.35 10.10
CA GLY A 83 -25.27 -3.81 8.78
C GLY A 83 -23.83 -4.03 8.28
N GLY A 84 -23.01 -4.84 8.97
CA GLY A 84 -21.62 -5.10 8.58
C GLY A 84 -21.05 -6.44 9.11
N LEU A 85 -19.83 -6.76 8.70
CA LEU A 85 -19.06 -7.91 9.20
C LEU A 85 -18.59 -7.62 10.63
N GLN A 86 -18.88 -8.52 11.57
CA GLN A 86 -18.26 -8.50 12.89
C GLN A 86 -17.24 -9.63 12.99
N LEU A 87 -16.01 -9.31 13.39
CA LEU A 87 -14.94 -10.29 13.45
C LEU A 87 -14.06 -10.08 14.68
N GLU A 88 -13.72 -11.20 15.32
CA GLU A 88 -12.71 -11.22 16.37
C GLU A 88 -11.33 -11.42 15.75
N VAL A 89 -10.38 -10.55 16.13
CA VAL A 89 -9.01 -10.55 15.65
C VAL A 89 -8.07 -10.87 16.81
N LEU A 90 -7.25 -11.89 16.64
CA LEU A 90 -6.20 -12.25 17.59
C LEU A 90 -4.91 -11.52 17.22
N ASN A 91 -4.43 -10.65 18.10
CA ASN A 91 -3.10 -10.05 17.98
C ASN A 91 -2.08 -10.96 18.68
N ALA A 92 -1.34 -11.75 17.90
CA ALA A 92 -0.23 -12.59 18.32
C ALA A 92 1.12 -12.05 17.82
N LEU A 93 1.19 -10.74 17.54
CA LEU A 93 2.40 -10.04 17.11
C LEU A 93 3.28 -9.71 18.31
N ASP A 94 4.58 -9.58 18.07
CA ASP A 94 5.50 -8.96 19.02
C ASP A 94 5.40 -7.43 19.02
N ASP A 95 6.23 -6.79 19.85
CA ASP A 95 6.26 -5.34 20.04
C ASP A 95 6.72 -4.57 18.79
N THR A 96 7.34 -5.23 17.81
CA THR A 96 7.81 -4.61 16.57
C THR A 96 6.64 -4.30 15.64
N TRP A 97 5.70 -5.24 15.51
CA TRP A 97 4.56 -5.11 14.58
C TRP A 97 3.28 -4.58 15.24
N THR A 98 3.13 -4.77 16.55
CA THR A 98 1.93 -4.35 17.30
C THR A 98 1.51 -2.89 17.06
N PRO A 99 2.42 -1.89 17.06
CA PRO A 99 2.02 -0.50 16.81
C PRO A 99 1.38 -0.28 15.44
N PHE A 100 1.89 -0.94 14.40
CA PHE A 100 1.33 -0.85 13.05
C PHE A 100 -0.01 -1.57 12.96
N PHE A 101 -0.13 -2.73 13.61
CA PHE A 101 -1.38 -3.47 13.69
C PHE A 101 -2.48 -2.65 14.35
N GLU A 102 -2.21 -2.04 15.51
CA GLU A 102 -3.19 -1.20 16.20
C GLU A 102 -3.61 0.01 15.36
N GLU A 103 -2.66 0.65 14.66
CA GLU A 103 -2.96 1.74 13.72
C GLU A 103 -3.92 1.29 12.61
N TYR A 104 -3.65 0.13 11.98
CA TYR A 104 -4.43 -0.30 10.82
C TYR A 104 -5.73 -1.01 11.15
N ILE A 105 -5.83 -1.69 12.30
CA ILE A 105 -7.13 -2.15 12.81
C ILE A 105 -8.08 -0.97 12.98
N GLN A 106 -7.62 0.11 13.63
CA GLN A 106 -8.46 1.30 13.82
C GLN A 106 -8.88 1.94 12.50
N LYS A 107 -8.00 1.95 11.50
CA LYS A 107 -8.32 2.48 10.16
C LYS A 107 -9.35 1.62 9.43
N TRP A 108 -9.22 0.29 9.49
CA TRP A 108 -10.18 -0.63 8.89
C TRP A 108 -11.55 -0.58 9.58
N ASP A 109 -11.56 -0.42 10.90
CA ASP A 109 -12.74 -0.36 11.77
C ASP A 109 -13.40 1.03 11.85
N ALA A 110 -12.85 2.05 11.18
CA ALA A 110 -13.31 3.43 11.32
C ALA A 110 -14.72 3.68 10.75
N GLY A 111 -15.17 2.82 9.84
CA GLY A 111 -16.42 3.01 9.10
C GLY A 111 -16.50 4.34 8.35
N PHE A 112 -17.73 4.79 8.07
CA PHE A 112 -18.02 6.08 7.44
C PHE A 112 -19.14 6.79 8.18
N GLN A 113 -18.93 8.04 8.58
CA GLN A 113 -19.95 8.86 9.22
C GLN A 113 -19.99 10.28 8.64
N ASN A 114 -21.20 10.76 8.35
CA ASN A 114 -21.50 12.16 8.07
C ASN A 114 -22.74 12.63 8.86
N GLU A 115 -23.23 13.85 8.62
CA GLU A 115 -24.36 14.44 9.36
C GLU A 115 -25.68 13.62 9.27
N THR A 116 -25.82 12.76 8.26
CA THR A 116 -27.09 12.07 7.92
C THR A 116 -26.97 10.56 7.81
N HIS A 117 -25.76 10.01 7.73
CA HIS A 117 -25.50 8.59 7.51
C HIS A 117 -24.32 8.12 8.37
N THR A 118 -24.50 6.95 8.97
CA THR A 118 -23.43 6.16 9.57
C THR A 118 -23.46 4.79 8.91
N ILE A 119 -22.32 4.38 8.34
CA ILE A 119 -22.12 3.07 7.72
C ILE A 119 -20.93 2.43 8.42
N ASP A 120 -21.18 1.29 9.04
CA ASP A 120 -20.15 0.48 9.67
C ASP A 120 -20.12 -0.89 8.97
N PRO A 121 -19.29 -1.05 7.93
CA PRO A 121 -19.23 -2.28 7.16
C PRO A 121 -18.40 -3.37 7.85
N LEU A 122 -17.55 -3.00 8.80
CA LEU A 122 -16.59 -3.87 9.46
C LEU A 122 -16.39 -3.40 10.90
N SER A 123 -16.80 -4.25 11.84
CA SER A 123 -16.67 -4.02 13.28
C SER A 123 -15.74 -5.08 13.88
N LEU A 124 -14.60 -4.64 14.42
CA LEU A 124 -13.52 -5.50 14.89
C LEU A 124 -13.44 -5.54 16.41
N THR A 125 -13.28 -6.74 16.97
CA THR A 125 -12.87 -6.91 18.38
C THR A 125 -11.47 -7.50 18.43
N VAL A 126 -10.53 -6.81 19.06
CA VAL A 126 -9.15 -7.30 19.19
C VAL A 126 -8.94 -7.99 20.53
N GLN A 127 -8.34 -9.17 20.49
CA GLN A 127 -7.80 -9.86 21.66
C GLN A 127 -6.28 -10.01 21.50
N SER A 128 -5.50 -9.38 22.40
CA SER A 128 -4.07 -9.68 22.51
C SER A 128 -3.87 -11.06 23.12
N VAL A 129 -3.05 -11.88 22.47
CA VAL A 129 -2.70 -13.24 22.90
C VAL A 129 -1.17 -13.36 22.99
N GLU A 130 -0.67 -14.52 23.42
CA GLU A 130 0.78 -14.77 23.39
C GLU A 130 1.32 -14.71 21.96
N VAL A 131 2.54 -14.17 21.81
CA VAL A 131 3.24 -14.12 20.53
C VAL A 131 3.36 -15.52 19.94
N ASP A 132 2.94 -15.69 18.69
CA ASP A 132 2.94 -16.99 18.01
C ASP A 132 3.52 -16.88 16.60
N SER A 133 4.80 -17.21 16.44
CA SER A 133 5.49 -17.20 15.15
C SER A 133 5.10 -18.36 14.23
N GLN A 134 4.43 -19.40 14.72
CA GLN A 134 3.90 -20.47 13.85
C GLN A 134 2.56 -20.06 13.23
N CYS A 135 1.87 -19.15 13.90
CA CYS A 135 0.61 -18.59 13.44
C CYS A 135 -0.48 -19.64 13.25
N GLU A 136 -0.70 -20.44 14.29
CA GLU A 136 -1.69 -21.52 14.23
C GLU A 136 -3.10 -20.93 14.05
N PRO A 137 -3.87 -21.40 13.05
CA PRO A 137 -5.18 -20.84 12.71
C PRO A 137 -6.22 -21.14 13.79
N VAL A 138 -7.18 -20.23 13.94
CA VAL A 138 -8.30 -20.37 14.88
C VAL A 138 -9.62 -20.16 14.12
N ASP A 139 -10.48 -21.17 14.15
CA ASP A 139 -11.79 -21.13 13.47
C ASP A 139 -12.63 -19.93 13.93
N GLY A 140 -13.23 -19.24 12.97
CA GLY A 140 -14.05 -18.05 13.16
C GLY A 140 -13.27 -16.77 13.43
N LYS A 141 -11.93 -16.79 13.39
CA LYS A 141 -11.10 -15.63 13.73
C LYS A 141 -10.10 -15.30 12.64
N LEU A 142 -9.70 -14.03 12.62
CA LEU A 142 -8.44 -13.62 12.00
C LEU A 142 -7.34 -13.63 13.06
N LYS A 143 -6.17 -14.17 12.75
CA LYS A 143 -5.00 -14.08 13.63
C LYS A 143 -3.82 -13.42 12.93
N ALA A 144 -3.31 -12.34 13.51
CA ALA A 144 -2.12 -11.64 13.06
C ALA A 144 -0.90 -12.09 13.87
N CYS A 145 0.22 -12.36 13.21
CA CYS A 145 1.42 -12.93 13.80
C CYS A 145 2.66 -12.55 12.99
N ASN A 146 3.82 -12.54 13.62
CA ASN A 146 5.09 -12.30 12.93
C ASN A 146 6.14 -13.32 13.31
N GLY A 147 7.14 -13.45 12.45
CA GLY A 147 8.29 -14.30 12.68
C GLY A 147 9.31 -14.17 11.55
N ASP A 148 10.52 -14.65 11.79
CA ASP A 148 11.52 -14.82 10.73
C ASP A 148 11.21 -16.08 9.93
N TYR A 149 10.60 -15.87 8.75
CA TYR A 149 10.30 -16.95 7.80
C TYR A 149 11.40 -17.12 6.73
N GLY A 150 12.53 -16.44 6.90
CA GLY A 150 13.62 -16.40 5.95
C GLY A 150 13.32 -15.60 4.69
N LYS A 151 14.17 -15.76 3.67
CA LYS A 151 14.05 -15.06 2.39
C LYS A 151 12.92 -15.65 1.52
N THR A 152 11.70 -15.21 1.78
CA THR A 152 10.49 -15.57 1.01
C THR A 152 10.21 -14.54 -0.07
N ASP A 153 9.44 -14.89 -1.10
CA ASP A 153 9.03 -13.92 -2.14
C ASP A 153 7.88 -12.99 -1.69
N TRP A 154 7.68 -12.85 -0.39
CA TRP A 154 6.60 -12.08 0.22
C TRP A 154 7.07 -11.43 1.52
N ARG A 155 6.62 -10.21 1.79
CA ARG A 155 6.90 -9.47 3.03
C ARG A 155 5.83 -9.72 4.09
N GLY A 156 4.59 -9.80 3.64
CA GLY A 156 3.46 -10.32 4.39
C GLY A 156 2.78 -11.43 3.59
N ILE A 157 1.95 -12.24 4.24
CA ILE A 157 1.02 -13.12 3.54
C ILE A 157 -0.22 -13.37 4.38
N ASN A 158 -1.38 -13.23 3.77
CA ASN A 158 -2.64 -13.71 4.30
C ASN A 158 -2.99 -15.08 3.72
N ILE A 159 -3.37 -16.00 4.59
CA ILE A 159 -3.85 -17.32 4.22
C ILE A 159 -5.24 -17.48 4.82
N ALA A 160 -6.26 -17.49 3.95
CA ALA A 160 -7.64 -17.77 4.32
C ALA A 160 -8.03 -19.20 3.93
N LEU A 161 -8.44 -19.99 4.94
CA LEU A 161 -9.10 -21.27 4.69
C LEU A 161 -10.58 -21.01 4.43
N ALA A 162 -11.08 -21.49 3.28
CA ALA A 162 -12.48 -21.33 2.90
C ALA A 162 -13.13 -22.67 2.58
N ASP A 163 -14.45 -22.76 2.77
CA ASP A 163 -15.23 -23.91 2.35
C ASP A 163 -15.60 -23.89 0.86
N GLN A 164 -16.33 -24.93 0.41
CA GLN A 164 -16.72 -25.11 -0.99
C GLN A 164 -17.58 -23.97 -1.57
N ASN A 165 -18.15 -23.11 -0.72
CA ASN A 165 -18.95 -21.97 -1.11
C ASN A 165 -18.19 -20.64 -0.94
N ASN A 166 -16.86 -20.69 -0.85
CA ASN A 166 -15.97 -19.52 -0.67
C ASN A 166 -16.19 -18.75 0.64
N TYR A 167 -16.76 -19.40 1.65
CA TYR A 167 -16.82 -18.79 2.98
C TYR A 167 -15.57 -19.08 3.79
N ILE A 168 -14.96 -18.04 4.34
CA ILE A 168 -13.81 -18.12 5.22
C ILE A 168 -14.21 -18.83 6.52
N LEU A 169 -13.44 -19.86 6.85
CA LEU A 169 -13.49 -20.60 8.11
C LEU A 169 -12.52 -20.00 9.12
N ASN A 170 -11.30 -19.65 8.68
CA ASN A 170 -10.30 -18.92 9.45
C ASN A 170 -9.37 -18.16 8.49
N SER A 171 -8.72 -17.11 9.00
CA SER A 171 -7.68 -16.38 8.27
C SER A 171 -6.48 -16.12 9.18
N ILE A 172 -5.29 -16.27 8.62
CA ILE A 172 -4.04 -15.90 9.30
C ILE A 172 -3.30 -14.87 8.46
N SER A 173 -2.78 -13.84 9.12
CA SER A 173 -1.98 -12.78 8.52
C SER A 173 -0.57 -12.85 9.10
N LYS A 174 0.40 -13.23 8.26
CA LYS A 174 1.79 -13.48 8.67
C LYS A 174 2.70 -12.36 8.18
N TYR A 175 3.48 -11.76 9.07
CA TYR A 175 4.45 -10.72 8.73
C TYR A 175 5.88 -11.23 8.89
N ASN A 176 6.72 -11.05 7.88
CA ASN A 176 8.05 -11.64 7.84
C ASN A 176 9.13 -10.70 8.38
N ASP A 177 9.69 -11.03 9.53
CA ASP A 177 10.74 -10.27 10.20
C ASP A 177 12.07 -10.31 9.43
N TYR A 178 12.31 -11.34 8.61
CA TYR A 178 13.51 -11.43 7.76
C TYR A 178 13.67 -10.15 6.95
N TRP A 179 12.58 -9.70 6.31
CA TRP A 179 12.60 -8.53 5.47
C TRP A 179 12.74 -7.23 6.24
N MET A 180 12.49 -7.20 7.54
CA MET A 180 12.68 -6.00 8.37
C MET A 180 14.13 -5.85 8.85
N THR A 181 14.87 -6.96 8.93
CA THR A 181 16.26 -6.97 9.40
C THR A 181 17.29 -6.79 8.28
N VAL A 182 16.90 -7.08 7.03
CA VAL A 182 17.76 -6.81 5.86
C VAL A 182 17.85 -5.31 5.64
N SER A 183 19.08 -4.78 5.59
CA SER A 183 19.32 -3.37 5.26
C SER A 183 19.02 -3.12 3.77
N ASP A 184 17.77 -2.83 3.45
CA ASP A 184 17.31 -2.34 2.16
C ASP A 184 16.79 -0.91 2.36
N MET A 185 16.97 -0.04 1.35
CA MET A 185 16.39 1.31 1.37
C MET A 185 14.85 1.29 1.36
N GLN A 186 14.25 0.13 1.13
CA GLN A 186 12.81 -0.09 1.04
C GLN A 186 12.21 -0.77 2.30
N ASN A 187 13.02 -1.06 3.32
CA ASN A 187 12.57 -1.69 4.55
C ASN A 187 12.41 -0.63 5.66
N ASP A 188 11.47 0.29 5.46
CA ASP A 188 11.14 1.35 6.40
C ASP A 188 9.74 1.15 7.03
N ASP A 189 9.39 2.02 7.97
CA ASP A 189 8.06 2.03 8.60
C ASP A 189 6.92 2.10 7.57
N ASN A 190 7.13 2.71 6.40
CA ASN A 190 6.08 2.81 5.38
C ASN A 190 5.82 1.44 4.74
N GLN A 191 6.87 0.65 4.49
CA GLN A 191 6.71 -0.71 3.99
C GLN A 191 5.99 -1.60 5.03
N MET A 192 6.30 -1.46 6.32
CA MET A 192 5.59 -2.19 7.38
C MET A 192 4.10 -1.83 7.40
N LYS A 193 3.79 -0.53 7.30
CA LYS A 193 2.42 -0.02 7.23
C LYS A 193 1.65 -0.52 6.01
N TYR A 194 2.28 -0.50 4.84
CA TYR A 194 1.68 -1.03 3.61
C TYR A 194 1.38 -2.52 3.77
N THR A 195 2.38 -3.31 4.18
CA THR A 195 2.24 -4.76 4.39
C THR A 195 1.12 -5.07 5.40
N MET A 196 1.09 -4.36 6.53
CA MET A 196 0.03 -4.50 7.53
C MET A 196 -1.36 -4.21 6.95
N CYS A 197 -1.52 -3.11 6.22
CA CYS A 197 -2.78 -2.73 5.60
C CYS A 197 -3.27 -3.79 4.61
N HIS A 198 -2.36 -4.21 3.72
CA HIS A 198 -2.62 -5.10 2.61
C HIS A 198 -3.05 -6.49 3.11
N GLU A 199 -2.26 -7.09 4.00
CA GLU A 199 -2.57 -8.44 4.49
C GLU A 199 -3.81 -8.52 5.38
N LEU A 200 -4.10 -7.44 6.14
CA LEU A 200 -5.37 -7.34 6.85
C LEU A 200 -6.54 -7.28 5.85
N GLY A 201 -6.39 -6.51 4.76
CA GLY A 201 -7.37 -6.44 3.67
C GLY A 201 -7.74 -7.81 3.12
N HIS A 202 -6.74 -8.65 2.83
CA HIS A 202 -6.97 -10.04 2.43
C HIS A 202 -7.69 -10.87 3.49
N GLY A 203 -7.39 -10.64 4.75
CA GLY A 203 -8.05 -11.32 5.86
C GLY A 203 -9.52 -10.99 6.02
N TRP A 204 -9.94 -9.81 5.57
CA TRP A 204 -11.36 -9.43 5.45
C TRP A 204 -12.04 -10.09 4.25
N GLY A 205 -11.26 -10.68 3.34
CA GLY A 205 -11.73 -11.35 2.13
C GLY A 205 -11.55 -10.55 0.84
N LEU A 206 -10.88 -9.39 0.89
CA LEU A 206 -10.59 -8.59 -0.29
C LEU A 206 -9.53 -9.29 -1.16
N ALA A 207 -9.75 -9.30 -2.47
CA ALA A 207 -8.76 -9.77 -3.43
C ALA A 207 -7.82 -8.62 -3.81
N HIS A 208 -6.70 -8.95 -4.47
CA HIS A 208 -5.87 -7.93 -5.10
C HIS A 208 -6.67 -7.06 -6.06
N THR A 209 -6.45 -5.76 -5.99
CA THR A 209 -6.85 -4.80 -7.03
C THR A 209 -5.64 -4.48 -7.90
N ASP A 210 -5.77 -3.58 -8.88
CA ASP A 210 -4.62 -2.93 -9.51
C ASP A 210 -3.95 -2.02 -8.47
N GLU A 211 -3.09 -2.63 -7.65
CA GLU A 211 -2.23 -1.95 -6.67
C GLU A 211 -1.03 -1.25 -7.33
#